data_AF-A0A413F9A9-F1
#
_entry.id   AF-A0A413F9A9-F1
#
_cell.length_a   1.000
_cell.length_b   1.000
_cell.length_c   1.000
_cell.angle_alpha   90.00
_cell.angle_beta   90.00
_cell.angle_gamma   90.00
#
_symmetry.space_group_name_H-M   'P 1'
#
loop_
_entity.id
_entity.type
_entity.pdbx_description
1 polymer ?
#
loop_
_entity_poly.entity_id
_entity_poly.type
_entity_poly.pdbx_seq_one_letter_code
_entity_poly.pdbx_strand_id
1 'polypeptide(L)'
;MKKCLLCVLSAVLIAAALPVSAYGYPETALPDTASWETAPEGFDAGELERELRERMGAGEDTGDMDILPEVSAELMDQMAQMQSIIHPVPKIRWDEGESMVYYTLPNEEYFSSSIPNGMLTTRPVTFLPMKNARTTVYRSGMKITPAEDGVYGQPGNYRINLLVLPGGGQNGDSSLYEIDFYFSIIPEVSSQVSLLTAPEGFYIDRLERDQTALKPENPRWHFLSRDGAYRVRFVHEKLDGMTFETAFVRDTKAPLLSFDPAPDRYAMNRTVHVAVDDPAAAVEMYYNGKPVSMVLSTLEIGGNYQYRLTDSAGNERYYAIKMADRFRMPGPGTIMITCLALAGAAAWLIYQRRHPRFL
;
A
#
# COMPACT_ATOMS: atom_id res chain seq x y z
N MET A 1 -65.19 20.62 35.71
CA MET A 1 -64.54 21.62 34.83
C MET A 1 -64.18 20.89 33.54
N LYS A 2 -65.04 20.87 32.52
CA LYS A 2 -65.25 21.87 31.45
C LYS A 2 -64.02 22.05 30.51
N LYS A 3 -64.28 21.73 29.23
CA LYS A 3 -63.70 22.18 27.95
C LYS A 3 -62.63 21.23 27.33
N CYS A 4 -62.91 20.59 26.18
CA CYS A 4 -63.09 21.13 24.81
C CYS A 4 -61.76 21.69 24.26
N LEU A 5 -61.36 21.58 22.99
CA LEU A 5 -61.89 21.00 21.74
C LEU A 5 -60.87 21.48 20.66
N LEU A 6 -60.61 20.66 19.64
CA LEU A 6 -60.23 21.01 18.24
C LEU A 6 -59.05 21.97 17.94
N CYS A 7 -58.15 21.51 17.06
CA CYS A 7 -57.90 22.04 15.69
C CYS A 7 -56.82 21.15 15.02
N VAL A 8 -57.12 20.26 14.05
CA VAL A 8 -57.42 20.49 12.61
C VAL A 8 -56.15 20.68 11.76
N LEU A 9 -55.91 19.68 10.87
CA LEU A 9 -55.22 19.69 9.55
C LEU A 9 -53.75 20.21 9.50
N SER A 10 -52.79 19.69 8.71
CA SER A 10 -52.79 18.84 7.53
C SER A 10 -51.33 18.42 7.21
N ALA A 11 -51.18 17.31 6.49
CA ALA A 11 -50.24 17.07 5.38
C ALA A 11 -48.70 16.91 5.61
N VAL A 12 -48.25 15.68 5.28
CA VAL A 12 -47.20 15.34 4.27
C VAL A 12 -45.71 15.34 4.70
N LEU A 13 -45.17 14.10 4.73
CA LEU A 13 -43.86 13.61 4.24
C LEU A 13 -42.56 14.42 4.49
N ILE A 14 -41.55 13.79 5.12
CA ILE A 14 -40.22 13.45 4.54
C ILE A 14 -39.26 12.91 5.63
N ALA A 15 -38.61 11.79 5.26
CA ALA A 15 -37.28 11.26 5.61
C ALA A 15 -36.62 11.50 6.99
N ALA A 16 -36.27 10.35 7.59
CA ALA A 16 -34.96 9.97 8.12
C ALA A 16 -34.04 11.05 8.75
N ALA A 17 -33.88 10.97 10.07
CA ALA A 17 -32.63 11.25 10.76
C ALA A 17 -32.59 10.46 12.08
N LEU A 18 -31.74 9.42 12.15
CA LEU A 18 -31.33 8.81 13.42
C LEU A 18 -30.12 9.57 13.99
N PRO A 19 -30.00 9.66 15.32
CA PRO A 19 -29.00 10.51 15.99
C PRO A 19 -27.67 9.80 16.28
N VAL A 20 -26.60 10.58 16.16
CA VAL A 20 -25.40 10.67 17.02
C VAL A 20 -25.10 9.49 17.97
N SER A 21 -23.94 8.85 17.78
CA SER A 21 -23.20 8.17 18.85
C SER A 21 -21.71 8.44 18.67
N ALA A 22 -21.18 9.30 19.55
CA ALA A 22 -19.76 9.50 19.78
C ALA A 22 -19.14 8.25 20.42
N TYR A 23 -17.92 7.88 20.02
CA TYR A 23 -17.07 6.97 20.79
C TYR A 23 -15.78 7.70 21.17
N GLY A 24 -15.61 7.88 22.48
CA GLY A 24 -14.41 8.43 23.10
C GLY A 24 -13.30 7.38 23.20
N TYR A 25 -12.07 7.85 23.02
CA TYR A 25 -10.83 7.12 23.33
C TYR A 25 -10.52 7.25 24.83
N PRO A 26 -10.01 6.21 25.51
CA PRO A 26 -9.48 6.35 26.85
C PRO A 26 -8.09 7.00 26.82
N GLU A 27 -7.96 8.09 27.59
CA GLU A 27 -6.72 8.78 27.93
C GLU A 27 -5.77 7.87 28.72
N THR A 28 -4.54 7.69 28.23
CA THR A 28 -3.38 7.42 29.07
C THR A 28 -2.17 8.22 28.57
N ALA A 29 -1.96 9.37 29.23
CA ALA A 29 -0.72 10.10 29.50
C ALA A 29 0.40 10.08 28.43
N LEU A 30 0.36 11.08 27.54
CA LEU A 30 1.56 11.61 26.87
C LEU A 30 2.24 12.61 27.82
N PRO A 31 3.58 12.59 27.99
CA PRO A 31 4.27 13.62 28.76
C PRO A 31 4.31 14.95 27.99
N ASP A 32 4.05 16.02 28.75
CA ASP A 32 3.90 17.41 28.32
C ASP A 32 5.11 18.02 27.58
N THR A 33 4.76 18.65 26.45
CA THR A 33 5.26 19.92 25.90
C THR A 33 6.73 20.06 25.45
N ALA A 34 6.91 20.22 24.14
CA ALA A 34 7.77 21.25 23.56
C ALA A 34 7.09 21.81 22.30
N SER A 35 6.68 23.07 22.40
CA SER A 35 6.06 23.91 21.39
C SER A 35 6.92 24.10 20.14
N TRP A 36 6.31 23.99 18.96
CA TRP A 36 6.77 24.65 17.74
C TRP A 36 5.57 24.99 16.84
N GLU A 37 4.78 25.99 17.22
CA GLU A 37 4.16 26.85 16.20
C GLU A 37 5.13 27.99 15.95
N THR A 38 5.89 27.89 14.86
CA THR A 38 6.49 29.03 14.15
C THR A 38 7.02 28.49 12.84
N ALA A 39 6.35 28.84 11.74
CA ALA A 39 6.94 28.71 10.41
C ALA A 39 8.24 29.53 10.39
N PRO A 40 9.32 29.05 9.73
CA PRO A 40 10.54 29.83 9.63
C PRO A 40 10.25 31.16 8.93
N GLU A 41 10.74 32.27 9.51
CA GLU A 41 10.69 33.59 8.87
C GLU A 41 11.34 33.51 7.48
N GLY A 42 10.57 33.87 6.44
CA GLY A 42 10.99 33.83 5.04
C GLY A 42 10.24 32.81 4.17
N PHE A 43 9.27 32.05 4.70
CA PHE A 43 8.44 31.15 3.90
C PHE A 43 7.28 31.93 3.23
N ASP A 44 7.46 32.33 1.97
CA ASP A 44 6.39 32.89 1.13
C ASP A 44 5.63 31.75 0.42
N ALA A 45 4.42 31.46 0.88
CA ALA A 45 3.55 30.45 0.27
C ALA A 45 3.23 30.75 -1.21
N GLY A 46 3.31 32.02 -1.63
CA GLY A 46 3.13 32.42 -3.02
C GLY A 46 4.31 32.03 -3.92
N GLU A 47 5.53 31.94 -3.37
CA GLU A 47 6.71 31.52 -4.13
C GLU A 47 6.68 30.00 -4.41
N LEU A 48 6.23 29.20 -3.44
CA LEU A 48 6.06 27.75 -3.59
C LEU A 48 4.96 27.39 -4.61
N GLU A 49 3.84 28.12 -4.62
CA GLU A 49 2.80 27.94 -5.64
C GLU A 49 3.28 28.37 -7.03
N ARG A 50 4.11 29.42 -7.12
CA ARG A 50 4.72 29.87 -8.37
C ARG A 50 5.75 28.85 -8.89
N GLU A 51 6.55 28.26 -8.00
CA GLU A 51 7.53 27.21 -8.32
C GLU A 51 6.84 25.90 -8.76
N LEU A 52 5.73 25.52 -8.11
CA LEU A 52 4.90 24.39 -8.54
C LEU A 52 4.23 24.64 -9.90
N ARG A 53 3.82 25.89 -10.17
CA ARG A 53 3.22 26.27 -11.45
C ARG A 53 4.24 26.40 -12.59
N GLU A 54 5.46 26.84 -12.30
CA GLU A 54 6.59 26.81 -13.25
C GLU A 54 7.04 25.37 -13.53
N ARG A 55 7.10 24.48 -12.52
CA ARG A 55 7.42 23.05 -12.72
C ARG A 55 6.32 22.27 -13.45
N MET A 56 5.06 22.67 -13.32
CA MET A 56 3.95 22.09 -14.10
C MET A 56 3.73 22.78 -15.46
N GLY A 57 4.36 23.94 -15.70
CA GLY A 57 4.22 24.72 -16.93
C GLY A 57 5.37 24.54 -17.94
N ALA A 58 6.46 23.85 -17.55
CA ALA A 58 7.63 23.59 -18.39
C ALA A 58 7.81 22.08 -18.65
N GLY A 59 6.73 21.40 -19.01
CA GLY A 59 6.82 20.10 -19.68
C GLY A 59 7.19 20.34 -21.13
N GLU A 60 8.47 20.12 -21.45
CA GLU A 60 8.95 19.99 -22.82
C GLU A 60 8.05 19.04 -23.61
N ASP A 61 7.77 19.47 -24.83
CA ASP A 61 7.22 18.75 -25.97
C ASP A 61 8.01 17.46 -26.22
N THR A 62 7.76 16.41 -25.43
CA THR A 62 8.10 15.04 -25.82
C THR A 62 6.94 14.54 -26.66
N GLY A 63 7.02 14.83 -27.95
CA GLY A 63 6.27 14.16 -28.99
C GLY A 63 6.48 12.65 -28.88
N ASP A 64 5.48 12.00 -28.30
CA ASP A 64 5.07 10.60 -28.50
C ASP A 64 3.61 10.49 -28.01
N MET A 65 2.76 11.39 -28.52
CA MET A 65 1.34 11.08 -28.69
C MET A 65 1.24 10.21 -29.95
N ASP A 66 1.35 8.90 -29.76
CA ASP A 66 0.98 7.87 -30.73
C ASP A 66 1.12 6.54 -29.96
N ILE A 67 0.10 5.69 -29.78
CA ILE A 67 -1.08 5.44 -30.60
C ILE A 67 -2.19 4.98 -29.63
N LEU A 68 -3.18 5.85 -29.38
CA LEU A 68 -4.53 5.32 -29.20
C LEU A 68 -4.87 4.65 -30.54
N PRO A 69 -5.28 3.37 -30.62
CA PRO A 69 -6.12 3.03 -31.74
C PRO A 69 -7.34 3.94 -31.58
N GLU A 70 -7.44 4.93 -32.45
CA GLU A 70 -8.62 5.78 -32.59
C GLU A 70 -9.83 4.84 -32.58
N VAL A 71 -10.60 4.89 -31.49
CA VAL A 71 -12.01 4.60 -31.61
C VAL A 71 -12.47 5.67 -32.60
N SER A 72 -12.75 5.29 -33.84
CA SER A 72 -13.05 6.26 -34.89
C SER A 72 -14.15 7.20 -34.38
N ALA A 73 -14.10 8.49 -34.77
CA ALA A 73 -15.15 9.44 -34.38
C ALA A 73 -16.55 8.89 -34.73
N GLU A 74 -16.67 8.10 -35.81
CA GLU A 74 -17.86 7.33 -36.18
C GLU A 74 -18.25 6.27 -35.15
N LEU A 75 -17.31 5.50 -34.60
CA LEU A 75 -17.60 4.52 -33.55
C LEU A 75 -18.01 5.20 -32.24
N MET A 76 -17.43 6.37 -31.91
CA MET A 76 -17.85 7.17 -30.75
C MET A 76 -19.26 7.76 -30.92
N ASP A 77 -19.60 8.30 -32.09
CA ASP A 77 -20.95 8.78 -32.41
C ASP A 77 -21.98 7.65 -32.45
N GLN A 78 -21.60 6.47 -32.96
CA GLN A 78 -22.42 5.26 -32.91
C GLN A 78 -22.63 4.78 -31.48
N MET A 79 -21.58 4.76 -30.64
CA MET A 79 -21.67 4.39 -29.22
C MET A 79 -22.54 5.38 -28.42
N ALA A 80 -22.52 6.67 -28.76
CA ALA A 80 -23.36 7.68 -28.12
C ALA A 80 -24.86 7.50 -28.42
N GLN A 81 -25.21 6.83 -29.52
CA GLN A 81 -26.59 6.50 -29.91
C GLN A 81 -27.04 5.12 -29.41
N MET A 82 -26.13 4.30 -28.88
CA MET A 82 -26.42 2.97 -28.37
C MET A 82 -26.96 3.01 -26.94
N GLN A 83 -27.84 2.07 -26.62
CA GLN A 83 -28.24 1.84 -25.23
C GLN A 83 -27.07 1.24 -24.46
N SER A 84 -26.59 1.95 -23.44
CA SER A 84 -25.58 1.44 -22.51
C SER A 84 -26.25 0.72 -21.35
N ILE A 85 -25.81 -0.51 -21.08
CA ILE A 85 -26.22 -1.33 -19.94
C ILE A 85 -25.00 -1.48 -19.02
N ILE A 86 -25.04 -0.77 -17.90
CA ILE A 86 -23.98 -0.75 -16.90
C ILE A 86 -24.29 -1.81 -15.84
N HIS A 87 -23.31 -2.67 -15.54
CA HIS A 87 -23.42 -3.77 -14.58
C HIS A 87 -24.66 -4.65 -14.80
N PRO A 88 -24.79 -5.29 -15.98
CA PRO A 88 -25.83 -6.29 -16.21
C PRO A 88 -25.72 -7.41 -15.17
N VAL A 89 -26.83 -8.03 -14.79
CA VAL A 89 -26.82 -9.23 -13.95
C VAL A 89 -26.54 -10.45 -14.83
N PRO A 90 -25.35 -11.08 -14.78
CA PRO A 90 -25.05 -12.24 -15.60
C PRO A 90 -25.73 -13.51 -15.07
N LYS A 91 -26.04 -14.44 -15.98
CA LYS A 91 -26.28 -15.84 -15.60
C LYS A 91 -24.95 -16.47 -15.25
N ILE A 92 -24.87 -17.09 -14.07
CA ILE A 92 -23.63 -17.71 -13.57
C ILE A 92 -23.72 -19.23 -13.74
N ARG A 93 -22.65 -19.83 -14.27
CA ARG A 93 -22.45 -21.28 -14.32
C ARG A 93 -21.08 -21.63 -13.76
N TRP A 94 -21.00 -22.68 -12.96
CA TRP A 94 -19.74 -23.27 -12.49
C TRP A 94 -19.41 -24.51 -13.30
N ASP A 95 -18.16 -24.62 -13.75
CA ASP A 95 -17.62 -25.83 -14.36
C ASP A 95 -16.48 -26.38 -13.51
N GLU A 96 -16.75 -27.48 -12.81
CA GLU A 96 -15.78 -28.11 -11.89
C GLU A 96 -14.57 -28.69 -12.63
N GLY A 97 -14.77 -29.18 -13.87
CA GLY A 97 -13.69 -29.77 -14.66
C GLY A 97 -12.65 -28.76 -15.13
N GLU A 98 -13.11 -27.57 -15.52
CA GLU A 98 -12.24 -26.46 -15.93
C GLU A 98 -11.82 -25.57 -14.74
N SER A 99 -12.48 -25.72 -13.58
CA SER A 99 -12.33 -24.83 -12.42
C SER A 99 -12.59 -23.36 -12.77
N MET A 100 -13.58 -23.11 -13.62
CA MET A 100 -13.94 -21.78 -14.14
C MET A 100 -15.40 -21.42 -13.84
N VAL A 101 -15.60 -20.17 -13.46
CA VAL A 101 -16.90 -19.51 -13.37
C VAL A 101 -17.19 -18.81 -14.69
N TYR A 102 -18.31 -19.14 -15.32
CA TYR A 102 -18.79 -18.50 -16.54
C TYR A 102 -19.88 -17.48 -16.21
N TYR A 103 -19.74 -16.30 -16.80
CA TYR A 103 -20.66 -15.18 -16.66
C TYR A 103 -21.28 -14.88 -18.02
N THR A 104 -22.50 -15.36 -18.24
CA THR A 104 -23.24 -15.16 -19.49
C THR A 104 -24.13 -13.93 -19.37
N LEU A 105 -23.93 -12.98 -20.27
CA LEU A 105 -24.67 -11.73 -20.35
C LEU A 105 -26.03 -11.92 -21.06
N PRO A 106 -26.93 -10.92 -21.00
CA PRO A 106 -28.23 -11.00 -21.70
C PRO A 106 -28.13 -11.15 -23.23
N ASN A 107 -27.02 -10.69 -23.82
CA ASN A 107 -26.72 -10.87 -25.25
C ASN A 107 -26.13 -12.27 -25.57
N GLU A 108 -26.10 -13.19 -24.60
CA GLU A 108 -25.58 -14.56 -24.67
C GLU A 108 -24.04 -14.66 -24.87
N GLU A 109 -23.34 -13.52 -24.92
CA GLU A 109 -21.87 -13.49 -24.80
C GLU A 109 -21.45 -13.84 -23.36
N TYR A 110 -20.26 -14.38 -23.20
CA TYR A 110 -19.77 -14.77 -21.88
C TYR A 110 -18.27 -14.54 -21.71
N PHE A 111 -17.89 -14.18 -20.50
CA PHE A 111 -16.50 -14.22 -20.03
C PHE A 111 -16.38 -15.26 -18.92
N SER A 112 -15.14 -15.62 -18.56
CA SER A 112 -14.91 -16.59 -17.49
C SER A 112 -13.75 -16.21 -16.58
N SER A 113 -13.82 -16.68 -15.34
CA SER A 113 -12.82 -16.42 -14.31
C SER A 113 -12.64 -17.64 -13.40
N SER A 114 -11.42 -17.90 -12.97
CA SER A 114 -11.07 -18.96 -12.00
C SER A 114 -11.61 -18.71 -10.57
N ILE A 115 -12.10 -17.50 -10.31
CA ILE A 115 -12.68 -17.09 -9.03
C ILE A 115 -13.95 -16.25 -9.26
N PRO A 116 -14.86 -16.17 -8.27
CA PRO A 116 -16.00 -15.28 -8.34
C PRO A 116 -15.64 -13.80 -8.14
N ASN A 117 -16.51 -12.91 -8.62
CA ASN A 117 -16.41 -11.47 -8.43
C ASN A 117 -16.35 -11.09 -6.94
N GLY A 118 -15.39 -10.25 -6.57
CA GLY A 118 -15.13 -9.80 -5.20
C GLY A 118 -14.32 -10.78 -4.35
N MET A 119 -13.76 -11.86 -4.90
CA MET A 119 -12.99 -12.83 -4.12
C MET A 119 -11.61 -12.32 -3.73
N LEU A 120 -11.20 -12.67 -2.50
CA LEU A 120 -9.84 -12.56 -2.00
C LEU A 120 -9.15 -13.93 -2.08
N THR A 121 -7.96 -13.97 -2.69
CA THR A 121 -7.20 -15.21 -2.95
C THR A 121 -5.71 -14.99 -2.72
N THR A 122 -4.98 -16.07 -2.44
CA THR A 122 -3.51 -16.11 -2.43
C THR A 122 -2.93 -16.70 -3.71
N ARG A 123 -3.77 -17.22 -4.59
CA ARG A 123 -3.38 -17.89 -5.84
C ARG A 123 -3.53 -16.98 -7.05
N PRO A 124 -2.77 -17.21 -8.14
CA PRO A 124 -3.00 -16.55 -9.41
C PRO A 124 -4.44 -16.73 -9.90
N VAL A 125 -4.94 -15.71 -10.58
CA VAL A 125 -6.30 -15.65 -11.12
C VAL A 125 -6.23 -15.67 -12.64
N THR A 126 -6.85 -16.66 -13.24
CA THR A 126 -7.14 -16.68 -14.68
C THR A 126 -8.45 -15.95 -14.94
N PHE A 127 -8.43 -14.99 -15.86
CA PHE A 127 -9.59 -14.25 -16.34
C PHE A 127 -9.55 -14.18 -17.86
N LEU A 128 -10.58 -14.73 -18.51
CA LEU A 128 -10.68 -14.82 -19.97
C LEU A 128 -11.82 -13.90 -20.45
N PRO A 129 -11.50 -12.75 -21.07
CA PRO A 129 -12.50 -11.82 -21.56
C PRO A 129 -13.24 -12.35 -22.79
N MET A 130 -14.41 -11.78 -23.09
CA MET A 130 -15.11 -12.00 -24.35
C MET A 130 -14.29 -11.51 -25.53
N LYS A 131 -14.41 -12.16 -26.70
CA LYS A 131 -13.67 -11.79 -27.91
C LYS A 131 -13.99 -10.38 -28.43
N ASN A 132 -15.22 -9.93 -28.23
CA ASN A 132 -15.71 -8.61 -28.63
C ASN A 132 -15.62 -7.56 -27.50
N ALA A 133 -14.93 -7.86 -26.39
CA ALA A 133 -14.76 -6.93 -25.29
C ALA A 133 -13.42 -6.20 -25.35
N ARG A 134 -13.46 -4.89 -25.19
CA ARG A 134 -12.27 -4.10 -24.86
C ARG A 134 -12.02 -4.21 -23.37
N THR A 135 -10.84 -4.68 -22.99
CA THR A 135 -10.48 -4.94 -21.58
C THR A 135 -9.52 -3.87 -21.07
N THR A 136 -9.86 -3.26 -19.94
CA THR A 136 -8.96 -2.38 -19.19
C THR A 136 -8.73 -2.94 -17.80
N VAL A 137 -7.48 -3.04 -17.37
CA VAL A 137 -7.11 -3.63 -16.07
C VAL A 137 -6.43 -2.60 -15.19
N TYR A 138 -6.85 -2.56 -13.92
CA TYR A 138 -6.22 -1.78 -12.87
C TYR A 138 -5.74 -2.71 -11.77
N ARG A 139 -4.55 -2.43 -11.23
CA ARG A 139 -4.03 -3.04 -9.99
C ARG A 139 -3.68 -1.95 -8.99
N SER A 140 -4.32 -1.99 -7.83
CA SER A 140 -4.14 -1.04 -6.74
C SER A 140 -4.24 0.42 -7.20
N GLY A 141 -5.23 0.69 -8.07
CA GLY A 141 -5.50 2.02 -8.65
C GLY A 141 -4.67 2.39 -9.89
N MET A 142 -3.60 1.64 -10.21
CA MET A 142 -2.77 1.92 -11.39
C MET A 142 -3.24 1.08 -12.59
N LYS A 143 -3.40 1.72 -13.75
CA LYS A 143 -3.69 1.01 -15.01
C LYS A 143 -2.48 0.16 -15.39
N ILE A 144 -2.71 -1.10 -15.72
CA ILE A 144 -1.70 -2.04 -16.20
C ILE A 144 -2.09 -2.58 -17.58
N THR A 145 -1.11 -3.09 -18.31
CA THR A 145 -1.36 -3.83 -19.56
C THR A 145 -2.07 -5.15 -19.22
N PRO A 146 -3.18 -5.50 -19.90
CA PRO A 146 -3.83 -6.80 -19.73
C PRO A 146 -2.86 -7.95 -20.03
N ALA A 147 -2.91 -9.01 -19.24
CA ALA A 147 -2.08 -10.19 -19.46
C ALA A 147 -2.53 -10.92 -20.74
N GLU A 148 -1.60 -11.26 -21.63
CA GLU A 148 -1.91 -11.93 -22.91
C GLU A 148 -2.52 -13.33 -22.69
N ASP A 149 -2.07 -14.04 -21.66
CA ASP A 149 -2.57 -15.35 -21.24
C ASP A 149 -3.79 -15.26 -20.30
N GLY A 150 -4.20 -14.05 -19.93
CA GLY A 150 -5.27 -13.80 -18.96
C GLY A 150 -4.92 -14.17 -17.53
N VAL A 151 -3.65 -14.40 -17.18
CA VAL A 151 -3.23 -14.82 -15.84
C VAL A 151 -2.66 -13.64 -15.03
N TYR A 152 -3.26 -13.39 -13.86
CA TYR A 152 -2.84 -12.36 -12.92
C TYR A 152 -2.29 -13.02 -11.66
N GLY A 153 -0.98 -12.85 -11.39
CA GLY A 153 -0.33 -13.51 -10.24
C GLY A 153 0.29 -12.56 -9.21
N GLN A 154 0.40 -11.26 -9.51
CA GLN A 154 1.05 -10.32 -8.59
C GLN A 154 0.06 -9.84 -7.51
N PRO A 155 0.49 -9.67 -6.26
CA PRO A 155 -0.38 -9.12 -5.21
C PRO A 155 -0.94 -7.74 -5.56
N GLY A 156 -2.19 -7.50 -5.17
CA GLY A 156 -2.88 -6.22 -5.33
C GLY A 156 -4.39 -6.36 -5.45
N ASN A 157 -5.06 -5.20 -5.42
CA ASN A 157 -6.51 -5.11 -5.63
C ASN A 157 -6.77 -4.89 -7.12
N TYR A 158 -7.44 -5.84 -7.77
CA TYR A 158 -7.71 -5.81 -9.20
C TYR A 158 -9.11 -5.30 -9.51
N ARG A 159 -9.20 -4.46 -10.55
CA ARG A 159 -10.44 -4.13 -11.25
C ARG A 159 -10.24 -4.34 -12.74
N ILE A 160 -10.99 -5.26 -13.31
CA ILE A 160 -11.07 -5.49 -14.75
C ILE A 160 -12.37 -4.87 -15.25
N ASN A 161 -12.25 -3.84 -16.07
CA ASN A 161 -13.38 -3.23 -16.77
C ASN A 161 -13.47 -3.83 -18.18
N LEU A 162 -14.64 -4.36 -18.50
CA LEU A 162 -14.99 -4.87 -19.82
C LEU A 162 -16.00 -3.93 -20.47
N LEU A 163 -15.60 -3.39 -21.62
CA LEU A 163 -16.49 -2.69 -22.53
C LEU A 163 -16.83 -3.63 -23.68
N VAL A 164 -18.00 -4.24 -23.62
CA VAL A 164 -18.47 -5.19 -24.64
C VAL A 164 -19.10 -4.41 -25.77
N LEU A 165 -18.47 -4.47 -26.94
CA LEU A 165 -18.98 -3.82 -28.13
C LEU A 165 -20.10 -4.66 -28.75
N PRO A 166 -21.12 -4.01 -29.34
CA PRO A 166 -22.14 -4.72 -30.08
C PRO A 166 -21.47 -5.45 -31.25
N GLY A 167 -21.59 -6.77 -31.25
CA GLY A 167 -20.84 -7.63 -32.15
C GLY A 167 -21.52 -8.96 -32.33
N GLY A 168 -22.57 -9.00 -33.16
CA GLY A 168 -23.05 -10.23 -33.81
C GLY A 168 -23.58 -11.35 -32.91
N GLY A 169 -23.90 -11.09 -31.63
CA GLY A 169 -24.60 -12.06 -30.78
C GLY A 169 -25.87 -12.55 -31.47
N GLN A 170 -26.20 -13.84 -31.34
CA GLN A 170 -27.28 -14.49 -32.11
C GLN A 170 -28.66 -13.83 -31.93
N ASN A 171 -28.83 -12.99 -30.90
CA ASN A 171 -30.07 -12.32 -30.56
C ASN A 171 -30.23 -10.90 -31.14
N GLY A 172 -29.26 -10.38 -31.90
CA GLY A 172 -29.36 -9.06 -32.54
C GLY A 172 -29.35 -7.88 -31.55
N ASP A 173 -28.83 -8.09 -30.35
CA ASP A 173 -28.70 -7.05 -29.32
C ASP A 173 -27.62 -6.02 -29.72
N SER A 174 -28.04 -4.76 -29.87
CA SER A 174 -27.17 -3.63 -30.20
C SER A 174 -26.72 -2.85 -28.97
N SER A 175 -26.98 -3.35 -27.76
CA SER A 175 -26.60 -2.69 -26.52
C SER A 175 -25.10 -2.78 -26.29
N LEU A 176 -24.55 -1.73 -25.71
CA LEU A 176 -23.19 -1.71 -25.18
C LEU A 176 -23.22 -2.13 -23.71
N TYR A 177 -22.37 -3.07 -23.32
CA TYR A 177 -22.30 -3.51 -21.93
C TYR A 177 -21.01 -3.03 -21.26
N GLU A 178 -21.14 -2.45 -20.07
CA GLU A 178 -20.02 -2.12 -19.21
C GLU A 178 -20.06 -2.97 -17.94
N ILE A 179 -18.97 -3.69 -17.67
CA ILE A 179 -18.88 -4.64 -16.55
C ILE A 179 -17.58 -4.35 -15.80
N ASP A 180 -17.68 -4.24 -14.47
CA ASP A 180 -16.51 -4.26 -13.60
C ASP A 180 -16.45 -5.59 -12.87
N PHE A 181 -15.28 -6.20 -12.92
CA PHE A 181 -14.95 -7.41 -12.19
C PHE A 181 -13.82 -7.12 -11.21
N TYR A 182 -14.04 -7.45 -9.94
CA TYR A 182 -13.15 -7.15 -8.83
C TYR A 182 -12.59 -8.42 -8.22
N PHE A 183 -11.33 -8.39 -7.79
CA PHE A 183 -10.75 -9.41 -6.92
C PHE A 183 -9.50 -8.87 -6.23
N SER A 184 -8.99 -9.59 -5.24
CA SER A 184 -7.76 -9.23 -4.54
C SER A 184 -6.83 -10.44 -4.45
N ILE A 185 -5.59 -10.26 -4.89
CA ILE A 185 -4.52 -11.23 -4.68
C ILE A 185 -3.67 -10.72 -3.52
N ILE A 186 -3.57 -11.50 -2.46
CA ILE A 186 -2.70 -11.19 -1.32
C ILE A 186 -1.54 -12.19 -1.26
N PRO A 187 -0.39 -11.82 -0.66
CA PRO A 187 0.64 -12.80 -0.35
C PRO A 187 0.12 -13.83 0.68
N GLU A 188 0.82 -14.97 0.80
CA GLU A 188 0.47 -16.00 1.78
C GLU A 188 0.54 -15.50 3.23
N VAL A 189 1.41 -14.53 3.50
CA VAL A 189 1.50 -13.82 4.79
C VAL A 189 1.21 -12.35 4.54
N SER A 190 0.24 -11.77 5.26
CA SER A 190 -0.17 -10.39 5.05
C SER A 190 -0.64 -9.71 6.33
N SER A 191 -0.23 -8.46 6.52
CA SER A 191 -0.72 -7.60 7.59
C SER A 191 -1.97 -6.81 7.22
N GLN A 192 -2.31 -6.77 5.92
CA GLN A 192 -3.27 -5.82 5.37
C GLN A 192 -4.73 -6.31 5.43
N VAL A 193 -4.96 -7.59 5.72
CA VAL A 193 -6.31 -8.15 5.78
C VAL A 193 -6.92 -7.93 7.17
N SER A 194 -7.79 -6.93 7.28
CA SER A 194 -8.55 -6.61 8.49
C SER A 194 -10.02 -7.00 8.41
N LEU A 195 -10.57 -7.05 7.20
CA LEU A 195 -11.95 -7.41 6.92
C LEU A 195 -11.97 -8.49 5.84
N LEU A 196 -12.59 -9.62 6.17
CA LEU A 196 -12.93 -10.65 5.22
C LEU A 196 -14.33 -10.39 4.69
N THR A 197 -14.50 -10.38 3.37
CA THR A 197 -15.80 -10.25 2.69
C THR A 197 -16.05 -11.45 1.80
N ALA A 198 -17.28 -11.96 1.81
CA ALA A 198 -17.71 -12.99 0.87
C ALA A 198 -17.81 -12.39 -0.55
N PRO A 199 -17.42 -13.15 -1.60
CA PRO A 199 -17.64 -12.77 -2.98
C PRO A 199 -19.13 -12.48 -3.28
N GLU A 200 -19.39 -11.81 -4.40
CA GLU A 200 -20.75 -11.50 -4.83
C GLU A 200 -21.57 -12.78 -5.08
N GLY A 201 -22.72 -12.91 -4.41
CA GLY A 201 -23.57 -14.11 -4.47
C GLY A 201 -23.11 -15.27 -3.60
N PHE A 202 -22.12 -15.05 -2.72
CA PHE A 202 -21.60 -16.05 -1.78
C PHE A 202 -21.79 -15.63 -0.32
N TYR A 203 -21.74 -16.63 0.56
CA TYR A 203 -21.60 -16.45 2.01
C TYR A 203 -20.43 -17.27 2.56
N ILE A 204 -19.91 -16.85 3.71
CA ILE A 204 -18.90 -17.54 4.52
C ILE A 204 -19.60 -18.72 5.19
N ASP A 205 -19.29 -19.92 4.71
CA ASP A 205 -19.80 -21.17 5.28
C ASP A 205 -18.86 -21.71 6.36
N ARG A 206 -17.54 -21.59 6.15
CA ARG A 206 -16.53 -22.00 7.14
C ARG A 206 -15.46 -20.94 7.29
N LEU A 207 -15.11 -20.67 8.54
CA LEU A 207 -13.99 -19.83 8.92
C LEU A 207 -13.21 -20.52 10.03
N GLU A 208 -11.90 -20.69 9.85
CA GLU A 208 -11.00 -21.26 10.84
C GLU A 208 -9.83 -20.31 11.08
N ARG A 209 -9.37 -20.21 12.33
CA ARG A 209 -8.09 -19.60 12.71
C ARG A 209 -7.29 -20.61 13.53
N ASP A 210 -6.06 -20.88 13.10
CA ASP A 210 -5.17 -21.86 13.74
C ASP A 210 -5.87 -23.21 13.96
N GLN A 211 -6.56 -23.71 12.92
CA GLN A 211 -7.36 -24.94 12.93
C GLN A 211 -8.57 -24.93 13.88
N THR A 212 -8.85 -23.80 14.53
CA THR A 212 -10.02 -23.62 15.39
C THR A 212 -11.14 -22.94 14.62
N ALA A 213 -12.30 -23.58 14.56
CA ALA A 213 -13.47 -23.00 13.90
C ALA A 213 -13.92 -21.71 14.60
N LEU A 214 -14.19 -20.67 13.80
CA LEU A 214 -14.74 -19.41 14.23
C LEU A 214 -16.16 -19.26 13.68
N LYS A 215 -17.04 -18.65 14.47
CA LYS A 215 -18.35 -18.24 13.98
C LYS A 215 -18.19 -16.85 13.33
N PRO A 216 -18.51 -16.68 12.04
CA PRO A 216 -18.46 -15.37 11.42
C PRO A 216 -19.49 -14.43 12.06
N GLU A 217 -19.14 -13.14 12.13
CA GLU A 217 -20.01 -12.09 12.66
C GLU A 217 -21.23 -11.88 11.77
N ASN A 218 -21.02 -11.96 10.45
CA ASN A 218 -22.04 -11.93 9.44
C ASN A 218 -21.76 -12.99 8.38
N PRO A 219 -22.78 -13.64 7.78
CA PRO A 219 -22.56 -14.57 6.69
C PRO A 219 -21.80 -13.96 5.50
N ARG A 220 -21.80 -12.64 5.32
CA ARG A 220 -21.10 -11.97 4.22
C ARG A 220 -19.79 -11.31 4.59
N TRP A 221 -19.47 -11.17 5.88
CA TRP A 221 -18.24 -10.51 6.30
C TRP A 221 -17.83 -10.85 7.73
N HIS A 222 -16.53 -10.71 8.03
CA HIS A 222 -16.00 -10.90 9.37
C HIS A 222 -14.71 -10.08 9.59
N PHE A 223 -14.58 -9.42 10.74
CA PHE A 223 -13.35 -8.71 11.10
C PHE A 223 -12.28 -9.65 11.64
N LEU A 224 -11.07 -9.55 11.09
CA LEU A 224 -9.91 -10.33 11.52
C LEU A 224 -9.15 -9.55 12.60
N SER A 225 -9.57 -9.73 13.85
CA SER A 225 -9.05 -8.98 15.00
C SER A 225 -7.74 -9.52 15.59
N ARG A 226 -7.31 -10.72 15.19
CA ARG A 226 -6.10 -11.37 15.72
C ARG A 226 -5.25 -11.97 14.61
N ASP A 227 -3.94 -12.03 14.85
CA ASP A 227 -3.00 -12.78 14.02
C ASP A 227 -3.28 -14.29 14.10
N GLY A 228 -2.80 -15.01 13.08
CA GLY A 228 -2.95 -16.46 12.97
C GLY A 228 -3.14 -16.93 11.53
N ALA A 229 -3.16 -18.25 11.35
CA ALA A 229 -3.41 -18.88 10.07
C ALA A 229 -4.92 -19.02 9.83
N TYR A 230 -5.43 -18.35 8.79
CA TYR A 230 -6.84 -18.36 8.43
C TYR A 230 -7.10 -19.32 7.26
N ARG A 231 -8.23 -20.04 7.34
CA ARG A 231 -8.80 -20.80 6.23
C ARG A 231 -10.28 -20.47 6.13
N VAL A 232 -10.73 -20.13 4.93
CA VAL A 232 -12.10 -19.67 4.68
C VAL A 232 -12.69 -20.46 3.52
N ARG A 233 -13.93 -20.93 3.70
CA ARG A 233 -14.75 -21.52 2.65
C ARG A 233 -15.97 -20.65 2.38
N PHE A 234 -16.17 -20.33 1.11
CA PHE A 234 -17.33 -19.63 0.59
C PHE A 234 -18.22 -20.61 -0.18
N VAL A 235 -19.54 -20.43 -0.04
CA VAL A 235 -20.56 -21.22 -0.75
C VAL A 235 -21.52 -20.26 -1.47
N HIS A 236 -21.87 -20.57 -2.71
CA HIS A 236 -22.81 -19.75 -3.48
C HIS A 236 -24.23 -19.85 -2.90
N GLU A 237 -24.96 -18.74 -2.83
CA GLU A 237 -26.27 -18.65 -2.18
C GLU A 237 -27.35 -19.52 -2.86
N LYS A 238 -27.23 -19.73 -4.18
CA LYS A 238 -28.29 -20.35 -5.01
C LYS A 238 -27.82 -21.51 -5.87
N LEU A 239 -26.51 -21.72 -5.99
CA LEU A 239 -25.94 -22.71 -6.92
C LEU A 239 -25.25 -23.76 -6.06
N ASP A 240 -25.89 -24.91 -5.96
CA ASP A 240 -25.38 -26.01 -5.14
C ASP A 240 -24.04 -26.52 -5.69
N GLY A 241 -23.14 -26.92 -4.79
CA GLY A 241 -21.80 -27.40 -5.14
C GLY A 241 -20.78 -26.33 -5.56
N MET A 242 -21.18 -25.06 -5.76
CA MET A 242 -20.24 -23.99 -6.11
C MET A 242 -19.55 -23.44 -4.85
N THR A 243 -18.33 -23.93 -4.59
CA THR A 243 -17.55 -23.57 -3.39
C THR A 243 -16.15 -23.09 -3.72
N PHE A 244 -15.67 -22.11 -2.96
CA PHE A 244 -14.30 -21.59 -3.09
C PHE A 244 -13.62 -21.52 -1.73
N GLU A 245 -12.31 -21.75 -1.72
CA GLU A 245 -11.51 -21.66 -0.51
C GLU A 245 -10.33 -20.71 -0.69
N THR A 246 -9.96 -20.03 0.39
CA THR A 246 -8.75 -19.22 0.49
C THR A 246 -8.10 -19.45 1.85
N ALA A 247 -6.77 -19.41 1.87
CA ALA A 247 -5.98 -19.58 3.09
C ALA A 247 -4.78 -18.63 3.06
N PHE A 248 -4.52 -18.00 4.20
CA PHE A 248 -3.43 -17.03 4.39
C PHE A 248 -3.10 -16.90 5.88
N VAL A 249 -1.92 -16.37 6.19
CA VAL A 249 -1.48 -16.01 7.54
C VAL A 249 -1.63 -14.51 7.71
N ARG A 250 -2.33 -14.11 8.77
CA ARG A 250 -2.35 -12.72 9.20
C ARG A 250 -1.26 -12.51 10.23
N ASP A 251 -0.37 -11.57 9.95
CA ASP A 251 0.69 -11.14 10.87
C ASP A 251 0.77 -9.62 10.88
N THR A 252 0.48 -9.02 12.03
CA THR A 252 0.52 -7.56 12.23
C THR A 252 1.68 -7.11 13.12
N LYS A 253 2.58 -8.04 13.48
CA LYS A 253 3.72 -7.74 14.34
C LYS A 253 4.90 -7.25 13.48
N ALA A 254 5.13 -5.94 13.50
CA ALA A 254 6.28 -5.35 12.81
C ALA A 254 7.64 -5.89 13.33
N PRO A 255 8.63 -6.08 12.44
CA PRO A 255 9.96 -6.60 12.79
C PRO A 255 10.70 -5.66 13.73
N LEU A 256 11.61 -6.19 14.55
CA LEU A 256 12.39 -5.46 15.53
C LEU A 256 13.88 -5.45 15.22
N LEU A 257 14.49 -4.30 15.47
CA LEU A 257 15.92 -4.14 15.53
C LEU A 257 16.34 -3.96 17.01
N SER A 258 17.38 -4.71 17.40
CA SER A 258 18.00 -4.64 18.71
C SER A 258 19.35 -3.94 18.64
N PHE A 259 19.60 -3.08 19.61
CA PHE A 259 20.82 -2.28 19.71
C PHE A 259 21.52 -2.54 21.04
N ASP A 260 22.84 -2.77 20.98
CA ASP A 260 23.67 -2.94 22.18
C ASP A 260 24.90 -2.01 22.12
N PRO A 261 25.03 -1.02 23.01
CA PRO A 261 24.06 -0.65 24.05
C PRO A 261 22.79 -0.02 23.47
N ALA A 262 21.70 -0.11 24.24
CA ALA A 262 20.43 0.50 23.87
C ALA A 262 20.60 2.01 23.59
N PRO A 263 19.95 2.57 22.56
CA PRO A 263 20.14 3.96 22.18
C PRO A 263 19.53 4.85 23.25
N ASP A 264 20.24 5.89 23.68
CA ASP A 264 19.67 6.94 24.51
C ASP A 264 19.17 8.11 23.64
N ARG A 265 18.61 9.16 24.27
CA ARG A 265 18.07 10.33 23.56
C ARG A 265 19.16 11.22 22.96
N TYR A 266 20.42 10.95 23.26
CA TYR A 266 21.57 11.74 22.87
C TYR A 266 22.40 11.01 21.81
N ALA A 267 23.45 11.67 21.33
CA ALA A 267 24.36 11.07 20.38
C ALA A 267 25.22 10.01 21.08
N MET A 268 25.14 8.77 20.60
CA MET A 268 25.87 7.63 21.12
C MET A 268 27.38 7.81 20.88
N ASN A 269 28.17 7.77 21.95
CA ASN A 269 29.62 8.03 21.92
C ASN A 269 30.50 6.77 21.99
N ARG A 270 29.88 5.59 21.93
CA ARG A 270 30.50 4.26 21.97
C ARG A 270 29.96 3.41 20.84
N THR A 271 30.64 2.31 20.54
CA THR A 271 30.25 1.40 19.46
C THR A 271 28.89 0.79 19.79
N VAL A 272 28.00 0.74 18.79
CA VAL A 272 26.66 0.17 18.89
C VAL A 272 26.56 -1.02 17.95
N HIS A 273 26.19 -2.18 18.48
CA HIS A 273 25.90 -3.38 17.71
C HIS A 273 24.41 -3.42 17.36
N VAL A 274 24.11 -3.90 16.15
CA VAL A 274 22.80 -3.87 15.51
C VAL A 274 22.47 -5.31 15.12
N ALA A 275 21.36 -5.85 15.64
CA ALA A 275 20.89 -7.19 15.30
C ALA A 275 19.39 -7.19 14.99
N VAL A 276 18.99 -7.95 13.98
CA VAL A 276 17.61 -8.07 13.48
C VAL A 276 16.96 -9.30 14.09
N ASP A 277 15.70 -9.18 14.54
CA ASP A 277 14.97 -10.28 15.17
C ASP A 277 14.42 -11.30 14.14
N ASP A 278 13.98 -10.82 12.99
CA ASP A 278 13.50 -11.61 11.86
C ASP A 278 14.57 -11.67 10.75
N PRO A 279 15.22 -12.83 10.55
CA PRO A 279 16.24 -12.97 9.49
C PRO A 279 15.65 -12.87 8.07
N ALA A 280 14.33 -12.99 7.89
CA ALA A 280 13.66 -12.83 6.61
C ALA A 280 13.29 -11.36 6.32
N ALA A 281 13.41 -10.46 7.30
CA ALA A 281 13.10 -9.05 7.11
C ALA A 281 14.11 -8.37 6.16
N ALA A 282 13.59 -7.61 5.20
CA ALA A 282 14.38 -6.72 4.39
C ALA A 282 14.82 -5.52 5.24
N VAL A 283 16.10 -5.17 5.19
CA VAL A 283 16.66 -4.04 5.94
C VAL A 283 17.28 -3.03 4.99
N GLU A 284 16.73 -1.83 4.96
CA GLU A 284 17.30 -0.67 4.28
C GLU A 284 17.96 0.24 5.32
N MET A 285 19.14 0.78 5.01
CA MET A 285 19.85 1.71 5.87
C MET A 285 20.16 3.00 5.12
N TYR A 286 20.04 4.13 5.83
CA TYR A 286 20.42 5.44 5.35
C TYR A 286 21.43 6.06 6.31
N TYR A 287 22.49 6.63 5.74
CA TYR A 287 23.50 7.37 6.49
C TYR A 287 23.44 8.85 6.06
N ASN A 288 23.20 9.73 7.02
CA ASN A 288 22.97 11.16 6.80
C ASN A 288 21.96 11.43 5.67
N GLY A 289 20.86 10.66 5.67
CA GLY A 289 19.77 10.77 4.69
C GLY A 289 20.04 10.14 3.32
N LYS A 290 21.20 9.51 3.10
CA LYS A 290 21.53 8.83 1.83
C LYS A 290 21.47 7.32 1.99
N PRO A 291 20.87 6.57 1.05
CA PRO A 291 20.83 5.12 1.11
C PRO A 291 22.25 4.56 1.03
N VAL A 292 22.50 3.50 1.80
CA VAL A 292 23.77 2.77 1.78
C VAL A 292 23.59 1.39 1.15
N SER A 293 24.60 0.91 0.42
CA SER A 293 24.54 -0.40 -0.23
C SER A 293 24.78 -1.58 0.71
N MET A 294 25.32 -1.33 1.91
CA MET A 294 25.61 -2.37 2.91
C MET A 294 25.07 -1.93 4.26
N VAL A 295 24.21 -2.76 4.84
CA VAL A 295 23.68 -2.57 6.19
C VAL A 295 24.80 -2.84 7.19
N LEU A 296 25.08 -1.86 8.04
CA LEU A 296 26.09 -2.01 9.08
C LEU A 296 25.48 -2.68 10.32
N SER A 297 26.10 -3.78 10.74
CA SER A 297 25.82 -4.45 12.01
C SER A 297 26.52 -3.80 13.21
N THR A 298 27.40 -2.84 12.95
CA THR A 298 28.18 -2.12 13.97
C THR A 298 28.33 -0.65 13.57
N LEU A 299 27.95 0.25 14.47
CA LEU A 299 28.00 1.70 14.28
C LEU A 299 29.14 2.30 15.09
N GLU A 300 30.10 2.90 14.39
CA GLU A 300 31.29 3.49 15.02
C GLU A 300 31.52 4.95 14.64
N ILE A 301 31.16 5.31 13.42
CA ILE A 301 31.40 6.62 12.83
C ILE A 301 30.28 7.57 13.24
N GLY A 302 30.64 8.81 13.58
CA GLY A 302 29.68 9.86 13.91
C GLY A 302 28.76 10.18 12.74
N GLY A 303 27.50 10.49 13.02
CA GLY A 303 26.48 10.76 12.00
C GLY A 303 25.10 10.23 12.37
N ASN A 304 24.14 10.43 11.47
CA ASN A 304 22.76 9.99 11.63
C ASN A 304 22.52 8.72 10.80
N TYR A 305 22.12 7.64 11.48
CA TYR A 305 21.77 6.36 10.88
C TYR A 305 20.25 6.19 10.95
N GLN A 306 19.64 5.77 9.84
CA GLN A 306 18.23 5.42 9.80
C GLN A 306 18.11 4.01 9.25
N TYR A 307 17.24 3.20 9.85
CA TYR A 307 16.92 1.86 9.39
C TYR A 307 15.44 1.78 9.07
N ARG A 308 15.10 1.15 7.96
CA ARG A 308 13.75 0.73 7.62
C ARG A 308 13.76 -0.78 7.47
N LEU A 309 12.92 -1.45 8.27
CA LEU A 309 12.76 -2.89 8.22
C LEU A 309 11.38 -3.20 7.64
N THR A 310 11.30 -4.20 6.76
CA THR A 310 10.05 -4.70 6.19
C THR A 310 10.03 -6.22 6.29
N ASP A 311 9.02 -6.80 6.95
CA ASP A 311 8.87 -8.26 7.05
C ASP A 311 8.12 -8.85 5.84
N SER A 312 7.97 -10.18 5.82
CA SER A 312 7.24 -10.89 4.76
C SER A 312 5.74 -10.57 4.72
N ALA A 313 5.16 -10.11 5.83
CA ALA A 313 3.75 -9.71 5.92
C ALA A 313 3.51 -8.28 5.40
N GLY A 314 4.58 -7.54 5.12
CA GLY A 314 4.55 -6.13 4.72
C GLY A 314 4.44 -5.16 5.90
N ASN A 315 4.69 -5.60 7.13
CA ASN A 315 4.82 -4.67 8.26
C ASN A 315 6.15 -3.93 8.17
N GLU A 316 6.13 -2.64 8.49
CA GLU A 316 7.32 -1.80 8.46
C GLU A 316 7.67 -1.24 9.84
N ARG A 317 8.96 -1.06 10.10
CA ARG A 317 9.45 -0.34 11.29
C ARG A 317 10.65 0.52 10.96
N TYR A 318 10.68 1.71 11.56
CA TYR A 318 11.75 2.68 11.38
C TYR A 318 12.53 2.91 12.68
N TYR A 319 13.84 3.02 12.55
CA TYR A 319 14.74 3.40 13.63
C TYR A 319 15.64 4.55 13.20
N ALA A 320 15.95 5.45 14.12
CA ALA A 320 16.91 6.52 13.92
C ALA A 320 17.89 6.55 15.09
N ILE A 321 19.19 6.54 14.78
CA ILE A 321 20.27 6.58 15.77
C ILE A 321 21.26 7.66 15.37
N LYS A 322 21.64 8.48 16.34
CA LYS A 322 22.70 9.47 16.19
C LYS A 322 23.95 8.97 16.88
N MET A 323 25.06 8.90 16.15
CA MET A 323 26.38 8.63 16.68
C MET A 323 27.14 9.95 16.82
N ALA A 324 27.81 10.16 17.95
CA ALA A 324 28.65 11.33 18.18
C ALA A 324 29.96 11.20 17.40
N ASP A 325 30.46 12.32 16.87
CA ASP A 325 31.80 12.35 16.30
C ASP A 325 32.84 12.05 17.38
N ARG A 326 33.56 10.94 17.19
CA ARG A 326 34.68 10.57 18.07
C ARG A 326 35.94 11.37 17.77
N PHE A 327 35.94 12.18 16.72
CA PHE A 327 37.07 13.02 16.35
C PHE A 327 37.16 14.23 17.29
N ARG A 328 37.80 14.02 18.45
CA ARG A 328 38.32 15.14 19.23
C ARG A 328 39.50 15.72 18.45
N MET A 329 39.31 16.88 17.82
CA MET A 329 40.46 17.68 17.41
C MET A 329 41.39 17.84 18.62
N PRO A 330 42.72 17.67 18.46
CA PRO A 330 43.64 17.98 19.54
C PRO A 330 43.35 19.40 20.01
N GLY A 331 43.30 19.61 21.32
CA GLY A 331 43.02 20.93 21.87
C GLY A 331 44.03 21.97 21.34
N PRO A 332 43.69 23.26 21.34
CA PRO A 332 44.60 24.31 20.85
C PRO A 332 46.00 24.24 21.48
N GLY A 333 46.08 23.86 22.76
CA GLY A 333 47.34 23.64 23.47
C GLY A 333 48.19 22.49 22.91
N THR A 334 47.58 21.37 22.52
CA THR A 334 48.29 20.23 21.93
C THR A 334 48.81 20.57 20.53
N ILE A 335 48.03 21.31 19.75
CA ILE A 335 48.46 21.82 18.44
C ILE A 335 49.65 22.78 18.62
N MET A 336 49.55 23.73 19.54
CA MET A 336 50.60 24.71 19.82
C MET A 336 51.90 24.06 20.31
N ILE A 337 51.84 23.09 21.24
CA ILE A 337 53.01 22.35 21.71
C ILE A 337 53.68 21.59 20.57
N THR A 338 52.89 20.96 19.70
CA THR A 338 53.42 20.23 18.54
C THR A 338 54.10 21.18 17.55
N CYS A 339 53.51 22.34 17.28
CA CYS A 339 54.13 23.39 16.45
C CYS A 339 55.42 23.95 17.07
N LEU A 340 55.44 24.19 18.38
CA LEU A 340 56.65 24.66 19.10
C LEU A 340 57.75 23.60 19.09
N ALA A 341 57.42 22.32 19.25
CA ALA A 341 58.38 21.23 19.17
C ALA A 341 58.99 21.11 17.76
N LEU A 342 58.18 21.23 16.71
CA LEU A 342 58.64 21.24 15.33
C LEU A 342 59.51 22.46 15.01
N ALA A 343 59.11 23.65 15.48
CA ALA A 343 59.90 24.86 15.34
C ALA A 343 61.24 24.78 16.09
N GLY A 344 61.23 24.22 17.30
CA GLY A 344 62.44 23.97 18.09
C GLY A 344 63.38 22.96 17.42
N ALA A 345 62.84 21.87 16.88
CA ALA A 345 63.62 20.88 16.12
C ALA A 345 64.21 21.49 14.84
N ALA A 346 63.44 22.30 14.11
CA ALA A 346 63.91 23.01 12.94
C ALA A 346 65.01 24.03 13.28
N ALA A 347 64.83 24.81 14.35
CA ALA A 347 65.83 25.75 14.84
C ALA A 347 67.13 25.03 15.27
N TRP A 348 67.00 23.88 15.94
CA TRP A 348 68.14 23.05 16.33
C TRP A 348 68.87 22.45 15.12
N LEU A 349 68.15 21.93 14.13
CA LEU A 349 68.74 21.45 12.87
C LEU A 349 69.46 22.57 12.10
N ILE A 350 68.85 23.76 12.03
CA ILE A 350 69.48 24.95 11.41
C ILE A 350 70.74 25.36 12.19
N TYR A 351 70.69 25.33 13.52
CA TYR A 351 71.82 25.64 14.38
C TYR A 351 72.98 24.65 14.19
N GLN A 352 72.70 23.34 14.19
CA GLN A 352 73.72 22.32 13.92
C GLN A 352 74.32 22.45 12.53
N ARG A 353 73.51 22.84 11.53
CA ARG A 353 74.00 23.06 10.16
C ARG A 353 74.90 24.30 10.05
N ARG A 354 74.69 25.33 10.89
CA ARG A 354 75.52 26.55 10.94
C ARG A 354 76.74 26.43 11.87
N HIS A 355 76.69 25.55 12.87
CA HIS A 355 77.78 25.26 13.79
C HIS A 355 78.04 23.75 13.86
N PRO A 356 78.65 23.16 12.83
CA PRO A 356 79.09 21.77 12.89
C PRO A 356 80.17 21.64 13.96
N ARG A 357 79.87 20.97 15.07
CA ARG A 357 80.92 20.50 15.99
C ARG A 357 81.60 19.31 15.32
N PHE A 358 82.82 19.52 14.84
CA PHE A 358 83.77 18.41 14.73
C PHE A 358 84.02 17.91 16.15
N LEU A 359 84.00 16.57 16.31
CA LEU A 359 84.37 15.86 17.53
C LEU A 359 85.64 16.41 18.17
#